data_AF-A0A2R8YCK1-F1
#
_entry.id   AF-A0A2R8YCK1-F1
#
_cell.length_a   1.000
_cell.length_b   1.000
_cell.length_c   1.000
_cell.angle_alpha   90.00
_cell.angle_beta   90.00
_cell.angle_gamma   90.00
#
_symmetry.space_group_name_H-M   'P 1'
#
loop_
_entity.id
_entity.type
_entity.pdbx_description
1 polymer ?
#
loop_
_entity_poly.entity_id
_entity_poly.type
_entity_poly.pdbx_seq_one_letter_code
_entity_poly.pdbx_strand_id
1 'polypeptide(L)'
;MATAGGGSGADPGSRGLLRLLSFCVLLAGLCRGNSVERKIYIPLNKTAPCVRLLNATHQIGCQSSISGDTGVIHVVEKEEDLQWVLTDGPNPPYMVLLESKHFTRDLMEKLKGRTSRIAGLAVSLTKPSPASGFSPSVQCPNDGFGVYSNSYGPEFAHCREIQWNSLGNGLAYEDFSFPIFLLEDENETKVIKQKSSVTPCLITMCGAC
;
A
#
# COMPACT_ATOMS: atom_id res chain seq x y z
N MET A 1 48.61 -16.00 73.90
CA MET A 1 48.65 -15.59 72.49
C MET A 1 48.53 -16.83 71.63
N ALA A 2 47.34 -17.11 71.09
CA ALA A 2 47.11 -17.91 69.87
C ALA A 2 45.60 -17.97 69.63
N THR A 3 45.23 -17.57 68.43
CA THR A 3 43.90 -17.32 67.88
C THR A 3 43.07 -18.59 67.69
N ALA A 4 41.80 -18.57 68.12
CA ALA A 4 40.81 -19.56 67.72
C ALA A 4 40.00 -19.03 66.52
N GLY A 5 40.04 -19.78 65.41
CA GLY A 5 39.34 -19.48 64.18
C GLY A 5 37.83 -19.73 64.29
N GLY A 6 37.04 -18.74 63.88
CA GLY A 6 35.61 -18.88 63.63
C GLY A 6 35.39 -19.04 62.12
N GLY A 7 35.04 -20.25 61.69
CA GLY A 7 34.65 -20.53 60.32
C GLY A 7 33.25 -19.98 60.03
N SER A 8 33.14 -19.06 59.06
CA SER A 8 31.86 -18.74 58.41
C SER A 8 31.59 -19.79 57.34
N GLY A 9 30.68 -20.73 57.65
CA GLY A 9 30.08 -21.61 56.67
C GLY A 9 29.21 -20.79 55.70
N ALA A 10 29.60 -20.74 54.43
CA ALA A 10 28.78 -20.16 53.39
C ALA A 10 27.58 -21.07 53.13
N ASP A 11 26.37 -20.55 53.39
CA ASP A 11 25.11 -21.28 53.22
C ASP A 11 24.89 -21.64 51.73
N PRO A 12 24.86 -22.94 51.35
CA PRO A 12 24.80 -23.36 49.94
C PRO A 12 23.51 -22.93 49.22
N GLY A 13 22.43 -22.71 49.97
CA GLY A 13 21.12 -22.32 49.42
C GLY A 13 21.07 -20.89 48.86
N SER A 14 21.86 -19.97 49.41
CA SER A 14 21.84 -18.54 49.05
C SER A 14 22.39 -18.29 47.63
N ARG A 15 23.47 -18.99 47.25
CA ARG A 15 24.06 -18.90 45.90
C ARG A 15 23.17 -19.53 44.82
N GLY A 16 22.47 -20.61 45.15
CA GLY A 16 21.49 -21.23 44.24
C GLY A 16 20.30 -20.33 43.98
N LEU A 17 19.77 -19.69 45.02
CA LEU A 17 18.65 -18.75 44.93
C LEU A 17 18.99 -17.51 44.11
N LEU A 18 20.18 -16.92 44.31
CA LEU A 18 20.64 -15.77 43.52
C LEU A 18 20.83 -16.12 42.04
N ARG A 19 21.34 -17.31 41.72
CA ARG A 19 21.47 -17.77 40.33
C ARG A 19 20.11 -18.01 39.68
N LEU A 20 19.15 -18.56 40.42
CA LEU A 20 17.78 -18.73 39.95
C LEU A 20 17.11 -17.38 39.67
N LEU A 21 17.23 -16.43 40.60
CA LEU A 21 16.69 -15.07 40.45
C LEU A 21 17.32 -14.34 39.26
N SER A 22 18.64 -14.43 39.10
CA SER A 22 19.34 -13.84 37.95
C SER A 22 18.89 -14.48 36.63
N PHE A 23 18.62 -15.78 36.61
CA PHE A 23 18.11 -16.48 35.43
C PHE A 23 16.65 -16.10 35.12
N CYS A 24 15.80 -15.94 36.14
CA CYS A 24 14.43 -15.45 35.98
C CYS A 24 14.36 -14.00 35.47
N VAL A 25 15.25 -13.11 35.92
CA VAL A 25 15.34 -11.73 35.43
C VAL A 25 15.80 -11.69 33.97
N LEU A 26 16.76 -12.54 33.60
CA LEU A 26 17.19 -12.70 32.20
C LEU A 26 16.06 -13.23 31.29
N LEU A 27 15.25 -14.18 31.78
CA LEU A 27 14.08 -14.69 31.07
C LEU A 27 12.96 -13.65 30.94
N ALA A 28 12.73 -12.81 31.96
CA ALA A 28 11.73 -11.75 31.90
C ALA A 28 12.08 -10.68 30.86
N GLY A 29 13.36 -10.42 30.62
CA GLY A 29 13.83 -9.50 29.57
C GLY A 29 13.57 -9.96 28.13
N LEU A 30 13.31 -11.26 27.92
CA LEU A 30 13.03 -11.85 26.60
C LEU A 30 11.54 -11.75 26.21
N CYS A 31 10.65 -11.48 27.15
CA CYS A 31 9.21 -11.37 26.91
C CYS A 31 8.80 -9.94 26.57
N ARG A 32 9.17 -9.45 25.38
CA ARG A 32 8.57 -8.23 24.81
C ARG A 32 7.28 -8.60 24.06
N GLY A 33 6.14 -8.49 24.73
CA GLY A 33 4.82 -8.63 24.11
C GLY A 33 4.15 -7.27 23.93
N ASN A 34 4.15 -6.71 22.73
CA ASN A 34 3.48 -5.42 22.46
C ASN A 34 2.00 -5.64 22.09
N SER A 35 1.14 -5.82 23.11
CA SER A 35 -0.31 -6.06 22.90
C SER A 35 -1.05 -4.82 22.38
N VAL A 36 -0.49 -3.62 22.62
CA VAL A 36 -1.09 -2.35 22.21
C VAL A 36 -1.21 -2.24 20.69
N GLU A 37 -0.25 -2.74 19.93
CA GLU A 37 -0.31 -2.73 18.46
C GLU A 37 -1.55 -3.46 17.93
N ARG A 38 -1.95 -4.57 18.57
CA ARG A 38 -3.15 -5.33 18.17
C ARG A 38 -4.46 -4.63 18.52
N LYS A 39 -4.42 -3.61 19.38
CA LYS A 39 -5.58 -2.76 19.68
C LYS A 39 -5.71 -1.59 18.70
N ILE A 40 -4.61 -1.19 18.06
CA ILE A 40 -4.54 0.00 17.20
C ILE A 40 -4.59 -0.39 15.72
N TYR A 41 -3.78 -1.38 15.32
CA TYR A 41 -3.54 -1.71 13.91
C TYR A 41 -4.20 -3.02 13.51
N ILE A 42 -4.77 -3.01 12.32
CA ILE A 42 -5.29 -4.20 11.66
C ILE A 42 -4.47 -4.38 10.39
N PRO A 43 -3.62 -5.43 10.30
CA PRO A 43 -2.86 -5.69 9.09
C PRO A 43 -3.79 -6.19 7.97
N LEU A 44 -3.54 -5.71 6.76
CA LEU A 44 -4.14 -6.23 5.53
C LEU A 44 -3.15 -7.21 4.90
N ASN A 45 -3.57 -8.46 4.71
CA ASN A 45 -2.67 -9.54 4.30
C ASN A 45 -2.74 -9.83 2.81
N LYS A 46 -3.88 -9.56 2.16
CA LYS A 46 -4.15 -9.91 0.76
C LYS A 46 -4.17 -8.66 -0.10
N THR A 47 -2.98 -8.10 -0.27
CA THR A 47 -2.78 -6.87 -1.03
C THR A 47 -1.71 -7.04 -2.11
N ALA A 48 -1.92 -6.39 -3.26
CA ALA A 48 -0.94 -6.31 -4.33
C ALA A 48 -0.58 -4.84 -4.60
N PRO A 49 0.68 -4.41 -4.36
CA PRO A 49 1.09 -3.04 -4.56
C PRO A 49 1.34 -2.72 -6.04
N CYS A 50 1.04 -1.49 -6.42
CA CYS A 50 1.60 -0.85 -7.61
C CYS A 50 3.07 -0.53 -7.34
N VAL A 51 3.96 -0.96 -8.24
CA VAL A 51 5.41 -0.84 -8.10
C VAL A 51 5.98 0.14 -9.10
N ARG A 52 7.11 0.79 -8.76
CA ARG A 52 7.84 1.62 -9.69
C ARG A 52 8.68 0.77 -10.64
N LEU A 53 8.57 1.07 -11.93
CA LEU A 53 9.45 0.56 -12.98
C LEU A 53 10.12 1.73 -13.68
N LEU A 54 11.34 1.49 -14.18
CA LEU A 54 12.13 2.50 -14.87
C LEU A 54 12.27 2.15 -16.35
N ASN A 55 12.07 3.14 -17.19
CA ASN A 55 12.44 3.13 -18.60
C ASN A 55 13.63 4.10 -18.79
N ALA A 56 14.30 4.06 -19.95
CA ALA A 56 15.49 4.84 -20.24
C ALA A 56 15.28 6.36 -20.06
N THR A 57 14.07 6.86 -20.29
CA THR A 57 13.74 8.30 -20.25
C THR A 57 12.77 8.69 -19.14
N HIS A 58 11.95 7.76 -18.65
CA HIS A 58 10.86 8.04 -17.71
C HIS A 58 10.74 6.92 -16.67
N GLN A 59 10.11 7.24 -15.55
CA GLN A 59 9.64 6.26 -14.58
C GLN A 59 8.13 6.06 -14.74
N ILE A 60 7.65 4.87 -14.40
CA ILE A 60 6.22 4.51 -14.40
C ILE A 60 5.86 3.80 -13.11
N GLY A 61 4.57 3.76 -12.79
CA GLY A 61 4.06 3.08 -11.60
C GLY A 61 3.89 4.01 -10.41
N CYS A 62 4.07 3.48 -9.20
CA CYS A 62 3.70 4.18 -7.97
C CYS A 62 4.83 4.17 -6.94
N GLN A 63 4.81 5.13 -6.01
CA GLN A 63 5.72 5.19 -4.88
C GLN A 63 5.01 5.66 -3.63
N SER A 64 5.40 5.07 -2.49
CA SER A 64 5.11 5.61 -1.17
C SER A 64 6.30 6.37 -0.58
N SER A 65 6.03 7.23 0.40
CA SER A 65 7.05 7.77 1.29
C SER A 65 7.79 6.65 2.06
N ILE A 66 9.02 6.93 2.52
CA ILE A 66 9.90 5.93 3.17
C ILE A 66 9.29 5.29 4.43
N SER A 67 8.47 6.03 5.17
CA SER A 67 7.76 5.55 6.37
C SER A 67 6.31 5.14 6.09
N GLY A 68 5.97 4.99 4.82
CA GLY A 68 4.58 4.86 4.34
C GLY A 68 3.84 6.19 4.31
N ASP A 69 2.74 6.20 3.57
CA ASP A 69 1.81 7.33 3.51
C ASP A 69 0.56 6.97 4.32
N THR A 70 0.11 7.89 5.18
CA THR A 70 -1.06 7.71 6.03
C THR A 70 -2.13 8.73 5.68
N GLY A 71 -3.38 8.29 5.56
CA GLY A 71 -4.51 9.19 5.35
C GLY A 71 -5.83 8.65 5.86
N VAL A 72 -6.81 9.54 5.95
CA VAL A 72 -8.18 9.19 6.35
C VAL A 72 -8.87 8.46 5.21
N ILE A 73 -9.36 7.25 5.48
CA ILE A 73 -10.06 6.44 4.47
C ILE A 73 -11.36 7.13 4.09
N HIS A 74 -11.58 7.29 2.79
CA HIS A 74 -12.85 7.72 2.22
C HIS A 74 -13.27 6.74 1.12
N VAL A 75 -14.46 6.15 1.28
CA VAL A 75 -15.02 5.22 0.30
C VAL A 75 -15.73 6.01 -0.79
N VAL A 76 -15.37 5.77 -2.05
CA VAL A 76 -15.94 6.47 -3.20
C VAL A 76 -16.77 5.49 -4.01
N GLU A 77 -18.08 5.70 -4.01
CA GLU A 77 -19.05 4.86 -4.74
C GLU A 77 -19.65 5.59 -5.94
N LYS A 78 -19.58 6.92 -5.95
CA LYS A 78 -20.11 7.82 -6.99
C LYS A 78 -19.20 9.05 -7.17
N GLU A 79 -19.39 9.78 -8.26
CA GLU A 79 -18.55 10.94 -8.62
C GLU A 79 -18.63 12.06 -7.57
N GLU A 80 -19.76 12.21 -6.88
CA GLU A 80 -19.92 13.22 -5.84
C GLU A 80 -19.01 12.96 -4.63
N ASP A 81 -18.76 11.69 -4.31
CA ASP A 81 -17.83 11.31 -3.22
C ASP A 81 -16.39 11.68 -3.61
N LEU A 82 -16.05 11.53 -4.90
CA LEU A 82 -14.75 11.96 -5.42
C LEU A 82 -14.58 13.47 -5.29
N GLN A 83 -15.58 14.26 -5.70
CA GLN A 83 -15.53 15.72 -5.55
C GLN A 83 -15.35 16.13 -4.09
N TRP A 84 -16.07 15.49 -3.16
CA TRP A 84 -15.93 15.75 -1.74
C TRP A 84 -14.48 15.57 -1.25
N VAL A 85 -13.80 14.48 -1.64
CA VAL A 85 -12.39 14.27 -1.28
C VAL A 85 -11.49 15.36 -1.88
N LEU A 86 -11.73 15.70 -3.14
CA LEU A 86 -10.90 16.63 -3.90
C LEU A 86 -11.03 18.09 -3.45
N THR A 87 -12.20 18.52 -2.95
CA THR A 87 -12.46 19.92 -2.60
C THR A 87 -12.93 20.14 -1.17
N ASP A 88 -13.97 19.43 -0.74
CA ASP A 88 -14.78 19.85 0.42
C ASP A 88 -14.33 19.23 1.74
N GLY A 89 -13.66 18.07 1.67
CA GLY A 89 -13.26 17.31 2.83
C GLY A 89 -12.40 18.13 3.82
N PRO A 90 -12.73 18.16 5.11
CA PRO A 90 -12.02 19.01 6.08
C PRO A 90 -10.67 18.45 6.54
N ASN A 91 -10.41 17.16 6.31
CA ASN A 91 -9.31 16.40 6.94
C ASN A 91 -8.35 15.78 5.91
N PRO A 92 -7.71 16.54 5.01
CA PRO A 92 -6.63 16.01 4.20
C PRO A 92 -5.42 15.60 5.09
N PRO A 93 -4.61 14.61 4.69
CA PRO A 93 -4.71 13.85 3.44
C PRO A 93 -5.66 12.64 3.51
N TYR A 94 -6.29 12.34 2.38
CA TYR A 94 -7.26 11.25 2.21
C TYR A 94 -6.65 10.02 1.54
N MET A 95 -7.16 8.86 1.91
CA MET A 95 -6.90 7.57 1.29
C MET A 95 -8.18 7.08 0.62
N VAL A 96 -8.20 7.04 -0.71
CA VAL A 96 -9.42 6.75 -1.45
C VAL A 96 -9.60 5.24 -1.60
N LEU A 97 -10.75 4.70 -1.19
CA LEU A 97 -11.14 3.33 -1.47
C LEU A 97 -12.12 3.30 -2.65
N LEU A 98 -11.68 2.76 -3.79
CA LEU A 98 -12.49 2.59 -4.99
C LEU A 98 -12.84 1.13 -5.21
N GLU A 99 -14.00 0.90 -5.81
CA GLU A 99 -14.26 -0.35 -6.50
C GLU A 99 -13.59 -0.36 -7.89
N SER A 100 -13.07 -1.50 -8.33
CA SER A 100 -12.33 -1.61 -9.60
C SER A 100 -13.10 -1.13 -10.83
N LYS A 101 -14.44 -1.17 -10.81
CA LYS A 101 -15.30 -0.61 -11.86
C LYS A 101 -15.18 0.91 -12.02
N HIS A 102 -14.79 1.62 -10.96
CA HIS A 102 -14.59 3.07 -10.94
C HIS A 102 -13.12 3.45 -11.17
N PHE A 103 -12.22 2.48 -11.28
CA PHE A 103 -10.81 2.71 -11.56
C PHE A 103 -10.61 3.02 -13.05
N THR A 104 -10.83 4.28 -13.44
CA THR A 104 -10.75 4.76 -14.82
C THR A 104 -9.64 5.79 -15.01
N ARG A 105 -9.20 6.00 -16.27
CA ARG A 105 -8.15 7.00 -16.59
C ARG A 105 -8.55 8.40 -16.15
N ASP A 106 -9.77 8.83 -16.49
CA ASP A 106 -10.27 10.18 -16.16
C ASP A 106 -10.27 10.44 -14.65
N LEU A 107 -10.67 9.44 -13.85
CA LEU A 107 -10.67 9.55 -12.39
C LEU A 107 -9.25 9.64 -11.85
N MET A 108 -8.35 8.80 -12.35
CA MET A 108 -6.95 8.80 -11.91
C MET A 108 -6.22 10.10 -12.28
N GLU A 109 -6.54 10.70 -13.41
CA GLU A 109 -6.00 12.00 -13.83
C GLU A 109 -6.51 13.13 -12.93
N LYS A 110 -7.79 13.12 -12.53
CA LYS A 110 -8.34 14.04 -11.52
C LYS A 110 -7.61 13.91 -10.17
N LEU A 111 -7.35 12.68 -9.71
CA LEU A 111 -6.60 12.43 -8.48
C LEU A 111 -5.15 12.91 -8.57
N LYS A 112 -4.48 12.66 -9.71
CA LYS A 112 -3.12 13.13 -10.00
C LYS A 112 -3.04 14.66 -10.03
N GLY A 113 -4.10 15.35 -10.45
CA GLY A 113 -4.20 16.81 -10.40
C GLY A 113 -4.32 17.41 -8.98
N ARG A 114 -4.59 16.59 -7.96
CA ARG A 114 -4.85 17.02 -6.57
C ARG A 114 -4.03 16.23 -5.54
N THR A 115 -2.79 15.90 -5.88
CA THR A 115 -1.89 15.05 -5.07
C THR A 115 -1.66 15.55 -3.64
N SER A 116 -1.75 16.85 -3.36
CA SER A 116 -1.59 17.40 -2.00
C SER A 116 -2.70 16.98 -1.03
N ARG A 117 -3.85 16.51 -1.53
CA ARG A 117 -4.98 16.06 -0.72
C ARG A 117 -5.10 14.54 -0.65
N ILE A 118 -4.37 13.81 -1.50
CA ILE A 118 -4.47 12.35 -1.64
C ILE A 118 -3.16 11.72 -1.20
N ALA A 119 -3.19 10.91 -0.14
CA ALA A 119 -2.04 10.15 0.35
C ALA A 119 -1.92 8.76 -0.29
N GLY A 120 -2.93 8.29 -1.02
CA GLY A 120 -2.91 6.98 -1.66
C GLY A 120 -4.30 6.47 -2.01
N LEU A 121 -4.33 5.30 -2.64
CA LEU A 121 -5.53 4.73 -3.20
C LEU A 121 -5.55 3.20 -3.03
N ALA A 122 -6.65 2.69 -2.51
CA ALA A 122 -6.95 1.27 -2.44
C ALA A 122 -8.03 0.94 -3.47
N VAL A 123 -7.82 -0.09 -4.27
CA VAL A 123 -8.84 -0.61 -5.21
C VAL A 123 -9.31 -1.96 -4.71
N SER A 124 -10.61 -2.13 -4.45
CA SER A 124 -11.20 -3.44 -4.20
C SER A 124 -11.66 -4.07 -5.52
N LEU A 125 -11.34 -5.35 -5.71
CA LEU A 125 -11.74 -6.08 -6.90
C LEU A 125 -13.27 -6.24 -6.98
N THR A 126 -13.86 -5.82 -8.09
CA THR A 126 -15.30 -5.95 -8.33
C THR A 126 -15.61 -7.32 -8.91
N LYS A 127 -16.65 -7.98 -8.37
CA LYS A 127 -17.26 -9.17 -8.97
C LYS A 127 -18.74 -8.87 -9.22
N PRO A 128 -19.25 -8.94 -10.47
CA PRO A 128 -18.58 -9.38 -11.70
C PRO A 128 -17.59 -8.33 -12.27
N SER A 129 -16.74 -8.77 -13.20
CA SER A 129 -15.83 -7.89 -13.95
C SER A 129 -16.59 -6.82 -14.75
N PRO A 130 -15.97 -5.65 -15.03
CA PRO A 130 -16.60 -4.60 -15.82
C PRO A 130 -17.04 -5.08 -17.21
N ALA A 131 -18.31 -4.85 -17.57
CA ALA A 131 -18.88 -5.31 -18.83
C ALA A 131 -18.23 -4.70 -20.08
N SER A 132 -17.72 -3.47 -19.97
CA SER A 132 -17.00 -2.77 -21.05
C SER A 132 -15.57 -3.29 -21.27
N GLY A 133 -15.07 -4.16 -20.39
CA GLY A 133 -13.65 -4.51 -20.33
C GLY A 133 -12.79 -3.39 -19.72
N PHE A 134 -11.55 -3.75 -19.37
CA PHE A 134 -10.55 -2.83 -18.85
C PHE A 134 -9.16 -3.31 -19.28
N SER A 135 -8.36 -2.43 -19.88
CA SER A 135 -6.98 -2.71 -20.29
C SER A 135 -6.06 -1.58 -19.84
N PRO A 136 -5.22 -1.78 -18.81
CA PRO A 136 -4.33 -0.74 -18.30
C PRO A 136 -3.14 -0.45 -19.25
N SER A 137 -2.96 -1.29 -20.28
CA SER A 137 -1.86 -1.14 -21.23
C SER A 137 -2.13 -0.05 -22.26
N VAL A 138 -1.09 0.41 -22.96
CA VAL A 138 -1.19 1.35 -24.08
C VAL A 138 -1.94 0.75 -25.27
N GLN A 139 -2.50 1.61 -26.12
CA GLN A 139 -3.25 1.21 -27.32
C GLN A 139 -2.37 0.52 -28.38
N CYS A 140 -1.10 0.93 -28.44
CA CYS A 140 -0.09 0.42 -29.35
C CYS A 140 1.08 -0.20 -28.56
N PRO A 141 1.00 -1.48 -28.14
CA PRO A 141 2.07 -2.12 -27.39
C PRO A 141 3.37 -2.20 -28.19
N ASN A 142 4.50 -1.96 -27.53
CA ASN A 142 5.85 -2.01 -28.12
C ASN A 142 6.08 -1.05 -29.30
N ASP A 143 5.31 0.05 -29.37
CA ASP A 143 5.56 1.10 -30.35
C ASP A 143 6.99 1.65 -30.22
N GLY A 144 7.64 1.89 -31.36
CA GLY A 144 9.04 2.30 -31.44
C GLY A 144 10.08 1.19 -31.30
N PHE A 145 9.70 -0.04 -30.96
CA PHE A 145 10.60 -1.20 -30.87
C PHE A 145 10.36 -2.28 -31.94
N GLY A 146 9.30 -2.13 -32.75
CA GLY A 146 9.02 -2.98 -33.89
C GLY A 146 9.86 -2.63 -35.13
N VAL A 147 9.62 -3.37 -36.22
CA VAL A 147 10.29 -3.11 -37.52
C VAL A 147 9.75 -1.85 -38.21
N TYR A 148 8.48 -1.52 -37.99
CA TYR A 148 7.82 -0.40 -38.64
C TYR A 148 8.24 0.93 -38.00
N SER A 149 8.65 1.86 -38.83
CA SER A 149 9.20 3.16 -38.44
C SER A 149 8.93 4.19 -39.55
N ASN A 150 9.24 5.47 -39.27
CA ASN A 150 9.14 6.52 -40.30
C ASN A 150 10.04 6.26 -41.52
N SER A 151 11.09 5.45 -41.37
CA SER A 151 12.00 5.05 -42.46
C SER A 151 11.62 3.73 -43.15
N TYR A 152 10.86 2.85 -42.48
CA TYR A 152 10.55 1.52 -42.99
C TYR A 152 9.08 1.17 -42.71
N GLY A 153 8.27 1.01 -43.76
CA GLY A 153 6.82 0.86 -43.64
C GLY A 153 6.14 2.03 -42.93
N PRO A 154 6.35 3.30 -43.38
CA PRO A 154 5.80 4.50 -42.74
C PRO A 154 4.27 4.52 -42.65
N GLU A 155 3.59 3.77 -43.52
CA GLU A 155 2.14 3.54 -43.48
C GLU A 155 1.71 2.73 -42.23
N PHE A 156 2.56 1.85 -41.73
CA PHE A 156 2.30 1.02 -40.54
C PHE A 156 2.98 1.55 -39.27
N ALA A 157 3.78 2.60 -39.38
CA ALA A 157 4.45 3.23 -38.24
C ALA A 157 3.42 3.68 -37.19
N HIS A 158 3.76 3.49 -35.90
CA HIS A 158 2.90 3.86 -34.77
C HIS A 158 1.49 3.24 -34.86
N CYS A 159 1.41 2.03 -35.44
CA CYS A 159 0.18 1.29 -35.68
C CYS A 159 -0.99 2.14 -36.22
N ARG A 160 -0.65 3.05 -37.15
CA ARG A 160 -1.59 4.00 -37.76
C ARG A 160 -2.84 3.35 -38.32
N GLU A 161 -2.67 2.20 -38.98
CA GLU A 161 -3.77 1.47 -39.61
C GLU A 161 -4.68 0.75 -38.60
N ILE A 162 -4.09 0.07 -37.60
CA ILE A 162 -4.83 -0.79 -36.67
C ILE A 162 -4.28 -0.60 -35.26
N GLN A 163 -5.14 -0.13 -34.37
CA GLN A 163 -4.88 -0.13 -32.94
C GLN A 163 -5.16 -1.51 -32.36
N TRP A 164 -4.10 -2.24 -31.99
CA TRP A 164 -4.19 -3.62 -31.48
C TRP A 164 -4.96 -3.73 -30.16
N ASN A 165 -4.84 -2.72 -29.29
CA ASN A 165 -5.51 -2.67 -28.00
C ASN A 165 -6.44 -1.45 -27.94
N SER A 166 -7.56 -1.50 -28.64
CA SER A 166 -8.52 -0.38 -28.72
C SER A 166 -9.12 0.04 -27.37
N LEU A 167 -9.16 -0.86 -26.39
CA LEU A 167 -9.58 -0.59 -25.00
C LEU A 167 -8.42 -0.15 -24.09
N GLY A 168 -7.20 -0.06 -24.63
CA GLY A 168 -6.02 0.35 -23.89
C GLY A 168 -6.15 1.78 -23.40
N ASN A 169 -6.01 1.97 -22.09
CA ASN A 169 -6.04 3.30 -21.49
C ASN A 169 -4.64 3.81 -21.09
N GLY A 170 -3.57 3.00 -21.21
CA GLY A 170 -2.19 3.41 -20.91
C GLY A 170 -1.89 3.72 -19.44
N LEU A 171 -2.81 3.43 -18.52
CA LEU A 171 -2.67 3.77 -17.10
C LEU A 171 -1.49 3.08 -16.41
N ALA A 172 -1.08 1.90 -16.86
CA ALA A 172 0.09 1.19 -16.35
C ALA A 172 1.43 1.90 -16.63
N TYR A 173 1.45 2.83 -17.59
CA TYR A 173 2.64 3.57 -18.02
C TYR A 173 2.65 5.01 -17.46
N GLU A 174 1.72 5.34 -16.57
CA GLU A 174 1.69 6.61 -15.87
C GLU A 174 2.53 6.55 -14.59
N ASP A 175 3.13 7.68 -14.23
CA ASP A 175 3.81 7.88 -12.95
C ASP A 175 2.84 8.51 -11.93
N PHE A 176 2.72 7.88 -10.76
CA PHE A 176 1.91 8.31 -9.63
C PHE A 176 2.78 8.59 -8.41
N SER A 177 2.63 9.79 -7.84
CA SER A 177 3.36 10.23 -6.64
C SER A 177 2.76 9.72 -5.33
N PHE A 178 1.81 8.79 -5.39
CA PHE A 178 1.15 8.19 -4.24
C PHE A 178 0.98 6.68 -4.46
N PRO A 179 0.96 5.87 -3.38
CA PRO A 179 0.81 4.44 -3.49
C PRO A 179 -0.59 4.03 -3.96
N ILE A 180 -0.65 2.96 -4.75
CA ILE A 180 -1.88 2.29 -5.17
C ILE A 180 -1.79 0.82 -4.76
N PHE A 181 -2.80 0.32 -4.06
CA PHE A 181 -2.87 -1.09 -3.63
C PHE A 181 -4.16 -1.73 -4.12
N LEU A 182 -4.05 -2.92 -4.69
CA LEU A 182 -5.20 -3.79 -4.93
C LEU A 182 -5.50 -4.58 -3.65
N LEU A 183 -6.75 -4.52 -3.19
CA LEU A 183 -7.29 -5.38 -2.16
C LEU A 183 -7.92 -6.61 -2.83
N GLU A 184 -7.32 -7.77 -2.60
CA GLU A 184 -7.74 -9.03 -3.25
C GLU A 184 -8.85 -9.73 -2.47
N ASP A 185 -8.87 -9.58 -1.14
CA ASP A 185 -9.88 -10.16 -0.27
C ASP A 185 -11.07 -9.21 -0.07
N GLU A 186 -12.26 -9.70 -0.44
CA GLU A 186 -13.52 -9.00 -0.21
C GLU A 186 -13.82 -8.82 1.27
N ASN A 187 -13.39 -9.75 2.13
CA ASN A 187 -13.58 -9.64 3.58
C ASN A 187 -12.77 -8.49 4.16
N GLU A 188 -11.52 -8.32 3.74
CA GLU A 188 -10.68 -7.19 4.15
C GLU A 188 -11.33 -5.86 3.72
N THR A 189 -11.85 -5.80 2.49
CA THR A 189 -12.60 -4.63 2.00
C THR A 189 -13.84 -4.34 2.84
N LYS A 190 -14.62 -5.36 3.21
CA LYS A 190 -15.82 -5.21 4.08
C LYS A 190 -15.45 -4.69 5.47
N VAL A 191 -14.36 -5.19 6.05
CA VAL A 191 -13.86 -4.71 7.35
C VAL A 191 -13.50 -3.23 7.29
N ILE A 192 -12.84 -2.79 6.21
CA ILE A 192 -12.53 -1.37 5.99
C ILE A 192 -13.81 -0.56 5.89
N LYS A 193 -14.75 -0.93 5.00
CA LYS A 193 -16.03 -0.21 4.82
C LYS A 193 -16.84 -0.13 6.12
N GLN A 194 -16.89 -1.21 6.89
CA GLN A 194 -17.61 -1.26 8.17
C GLN A 194 -16.97 -0.37 9.23
N LYS A 195 -15.63 -0.30 9.30
CA LYS A 195 -14.96 0.54 10.29
C LYS A 195 -15.00 2.02 9.92
N SER A 196 -14.87 2.33 8.63
CA SER A 196 -14.93 3.71 8.13
C SER A 196 -16.32 4.34 8.25
N SER A 197 -17.39 3.54 8.29
CA SER A 197 -18.76 4.07 8.45
C SER A 197 -19.09 4.49 9.88
N VAL A 198 -18.38 3.95 10.88
CA VAL A 198 -18.62 4.23 12.30
C VAL A 198 -17.72 5.35 12.81
N THR A 199 -16.46 5.37 12.38
CA THR A 199 -15.46 6.35 12.82
C THR A 199 -14.45 6.64 11.71
N PRO A 200 -13.82 7.83 11.67
CA PRO A 200 -12.70 8.09 10.78
C PRO A 200 -11.58 7.05 11.00
N CYS A 201 -11.33 6.24 9.98
CA CYS A 201 -10.25 5.26 9.99
C CYS A 201 -9.03 5.81 9.24
N LEU A 202 -7.85 5.58 9.80
CA LEU A 202 -6.58 5.82 9.12
C LEU A 202 -6.09 4.53 8.49
N ILE A 203 -5.56 4.63 7.27
CA ILE A 203 -4.79 3.55 6.63
C ILE A 203 -3.40 4.08 6.32
N THR A 204 -2.40 3.23 6.54
CA THR A 204 -1.02 3.49 6.15
C THR A 204 -0.65 2.52 5.04
N MET A 205 -0.17 3.04 3.92
CA MET A 205 0.34 2.26 2.79
C MET A 205 1.84 2.39 2.71
N CYS A 206 2.54 1.27 2.83
CA CYS A 206 3.99 1.20 2.71
C CYS A 206 4.33 0.27 1.54
N GLY A 207 4.76 0.83 0.42
CA GLY A 207 5.34 0.05 -0.68
C GLY A 207 6.76 -0.37 -0.31
N ALA A 208 7.15 -1.58 -0.69
CA ALA A 208 8.56 -1.97 -0.63
C ALA A 208 9.34 -1.10 -1.63
N CYS A 209 10.30 -0.32 -1.11
CA CYS A 209 11.29 0.39 -1.92
C CYS A 209 12.39 -0.58 -2.38
#